data_AF-A0A0N4WGZ6-F1
#
_entry.id   AF-A0A0N4WGZ6-F1
#
_cell.length_a   1.000
_cell.length_b   1.000
_cell.length_c   1.000
_cell.angle_alpha   90.00
_cell.angle_beta   90.00
_cell.angle_gamma   90.00
#
_symmetry.space_group_name_H-M   'P 1'
#
loop_
_entity.id
_entity.type
_entity.pdbx_description
1 polymer ?
#
loop_
_entity_poly.entity_id
_entity_poly.type
_entity_poly.pdbx_seq_one_letter_code
_entity_poly.pdbx_strand_id
1 'polypeptide(L)'
;MSLRQAAAARNGTRVIVPTPPRGDAAYTQIRFELNQAVDLAKKSAALMSRNITSMISLLESGSEPSHGPAAHPRRRSFEAYLTETMSEYLKAMMEYIKSEVRLPR
;
A
#
# COMPACT_ATOMS: atom_id res chain seq x y z
N MET A 1 4.89 4.53 8.57
CA MET A 1 5.32 5.65 7.68
C MET A 1 6.13 6.63 8.52
N SER A 2 7.28 7.11 8.06
CA SER A 2 8.28 7.87 8.82
C SER A 2 8.41 9.33 8.35
N LEU A 3 9.00 10.19 9.21
CA LEU A 3 9.36 11.59 8.91
C LEU A 3 10.14 11.76 7.60
N ARG A 4 10.83 10.70 7.12
CA ARG A 4 11.55 10.72 5.85
C ARG A 4 10.63 10.91 4.64
N GLN A 5 9.42 10.33 4.67
CA GLN A 5 8.45 10.50 3.58
C GLN A 5 7.86 11.91 3.56
N ALA A 6 7.62 12.51 4.73
CA ALA A 6 7.22 13.91 4.82
C ALA A 6 8.34 14.85 4.34
N ALA A 7 9.60 14.57 4.66
CA ALA A 7 10.76 15.33 4.17
C ALA A 7 10.91 15.22 2.64
N ALA A 8 10.77 14.02 2.09
CA ALA A 8 10.78 13.82 0.63
C ALA A 8 9.66 14.60 -0.06
N ALA A 9 8.44 14.56 0.48
CA ALA A 9 7.31 15.31 -0.03
C ALA A 9 7.55 16.84 0.01
N ARG A 10 8.12 17.35 1.11
CA ARG A 10 8.53 18.76 1.25
C ARG A 10 9.55 19.17 0.20
N ASN A 11 10.44 18.27 -0.18
CA ASN A 11 11.45 18.48 -1.24
C ASN A 11 10.88 18.32 -2.67
N GLY A 12 9.55 18.28 -2.83
CA GLY A 12 8.91 18.15 -4.14
C GLY A 12 8.85 16.71 -4.68
N THR A 13 9.31 15.71 -3.92
CA THR A 13 9.24 14.30 -4.34
C THR A 13 7.84 13.75 -4.17
N ARG A 14 7.27 13.12 -5.21
CA ARG A 14 6.00 12.41 -5.09
C ARG A 14 6.20 11.09 -4.35
N VAL A 15 5.48 10.90 -3.25
CA VAL A 15 5.49 9.71 -2.40
C VAL A 15 4.20 8.92 -2.62
N ILE A 16 4.34 7.66 -3.03
CA ILE A 16 3.22 6.73 -3.23
C ILE A 16 3.31 5.66 -2.15
N VAL A 17 2.21 5.42 -1.43
CA VAL A 17 2.14 4.40 -0.39
C VAL A 17 1.18 3.29 -0.85
N PRO A 18 1.71 2.13 -1.30
CA PRO A 18 0.89 1.03 -1.78
C PRO A 18 0.28 0.23 -0.63
N THR A 19 -0.76 -0.55 -0.95
CA THR A 19 -1.36 -1.51 -0.01
C THR A 19 -0.39 -2.67 0.23
N PRO A 20 -0.02 -2.98 1.48
CA PRO A 20 0.84 -4.13 1.76
C PRO A 20 0.05 -5.43 1.56
N PRO A 21 0.64 -6.48 0.97
CA PRO A 21 0.08 -7.83 1.06
C PRO A 21 0.29 -8.34 2.49
N ARG A 22 -0.72 -8.82 3.21
CA ARG A 22 -0.50 -9.71 4.38
C ARG A 22 -1.74 -10.31 5.05
N GLY A 23 -1.51 -11.53 5.54
CA GLY A 23 -2.45 -12.50 6.10
C GLY A 23 -3.31 -12.12 7.31
N ASP A 24 -4.17 -13.07 7.61
CA ASP A 24 -5.57 -12.87 7.98
C ASP A 24 -5.82 -12.13 9.29
N ALA A 25 -4.92 -12.24 10.26
CA ALA A 25 -5.14 -11.71 11.60
C ALA A 25 -4.70 -10.25 11.79
N ALA A 26 -3.71 -9.77 11.02
CA ALA A 26 -3.13 -8.44 11.23
C ALA A 26 -3.60 -7.40 10.18
N TYR A 27 -4.41 -7.84 9.23
CA TYR A 27 -4.75 -7.09 8.03
C TYR A 27 -5.44 -5.75 8.34
N THR A 28 -6.54 -5.77 9.09
CA THR A 28 -7.31 -4.57 9.44
C THR A 28 -6.49 -3.58 10.26
N GLN A 29 -5.72 -4.10 11.24
CA GLN A 29 -4.90 -3.27 12.12
C GLN A 29 -3.78 -2.56 11.35
N ILE A 30 -3.08 -3.26 10.46
CA ILE A 30 -1.99 -2.67 9.67
C ILE A 30 -2.51 -1.59 8.71
N ARG A 31 -3.69 -1.79 8.09
CA ARG A 31 -4.30 -0.76 7.23
C ARG A 31 -4.69 0.48 8.02
N PHE A 32 -5.25 0.29 9.21
CA PHE A 32 -5.60 1.40 10.09
C PHE A 32 -4.36 2.18 10.51
N GLU A 33 -3.30 1.50 10.94
CA GLU A 33 -2.02 2.12 11.31
C GLU A 33 -1.36 2.86 10.13
N LEU A 34 -1.37 2.27 8.94
CA LEU A 34 -0.79 2.90 7.77
C LEU A 34 -1.60 4.14 7.33
N ASN A 35 -2.92 4.07 7.37
CA ASN A 35 -3.76 5.24 7.07
C ASN A 35 -3.50 6.38 8.06
N GLN A 36 -3.41 6.08 9.37
CA GLN A 36 -3.01 7.08 10.37
C GLN A 36 -1.62 7.67 10.08
N ALA A 37 -0.66 6.82 9.70
CA ALA A 37 0.69 7.26 9.41
C ALA A 37 0.76 8.13 8.13
N VAL A 38 -0.07 7.87 7.12
CA VAL A 38 -0.20 8.72 5.93
C VAL A 38 -0.84 10.06 6.28
N ASP A 39 -1.90 10.06 7.09
CA ASP A 39 -2.55 11.29 7.52
C ASP A 39 -1.58 12.18 8.29
N LEU A 40 -0.81 11.60 9.22
CA LEU A 40 0.25 12.30 9.94
C LEU A 40 1.31 12.88 8.99
N ALA A 41 1.74 12.11 7.99
CA ALA A 41 2.73 12.57 7.01
C ALA A 41 2.20 13.71 6.13
N LYS A 42 0.93 13.65 5.71
CA LYS A 42 0.26 14.72 4.95
C LYS A 42 0.18 16.00 5.77
N LYS A 43 -0.27 15.91 7.02
CA LYS A 43 -0.31 17.04 7.97
C LYS A 43 1.08 17.65 8.16
N SER A 44 2.10 16.80 8.31
CA SER A 44 3.49 17.22 8.45
C SER A 44 4.04 17.88 7.18
N ALA A 45 3.59 17.49 5.99
CA ALA A 45 4.04 18.08 4.73
C ALA A 45 3.34 19.41 4.39
N ALA A 46 2.31 19.82 5.14
CA ALA A 46 1.55 21.08 5.03
C ALA A 46 1.25 21.50 3.57
N LEU A 47 2.12 22.30 2.96
CA LEU A 47 1.99 22.83 1.59
C LEU A 47 2.21 21.80 0.48
N MET A 48 2.87 20.68 0.79
CA MET A 48 3.23 19.62 -0.15
C MET A 48 2.49 18.30 0.15
N SER A 49 1.40 18.34 0.92
CA SER A 49 0.57 17.18 1.22
C SER A 49 0.06 16.47 -0.04
N ARG A 50 -0.19 17.23 -1.12
CA ARG A 50 -0.55 16.71 -2.46
C ARG A 50 0.53 15.85 -3.11
N ASN A 51 1.77 15.94 -2.66
CA ASN A 51 2.86 15.07 -3.13
C ASN A 51 2.77 13.68 -2.49
N ILE A 52 1.94 13.48 -1.47
CA ILE A 52 1.72 12.19 -0.82
C ILE A 52 0.39 11.60 -1.29
N THR A 53 0.46 10.54 -2.09
CA THR A 53 -0.71 9.79 -2.53
C THR A 53 -0.82 8.49 -1.73
N SER A 54 -1.90 8.35 -0.97
CA SER A 54 -2.25 7.08 -0.33
C SER A 54 -2.99 6.22 -1.34
N MET A 55 -2.51 5.00 -1.56
CA MET A 55 -3.24 3.98 -2.32
C MET A 55 -3.66 2.82 -1.42
N ILE A 56 -3.67 3.07 -0.10
CA ILE A 56 -4.18 2.15 0.90
C ILE A 56 -5.70 2.33 0.93
N SER A 57 -6.42 1.46 0.24
CA SER A 57 -7.89 1.44 0.36
C SER A 57 -8.29 1.13 1.81
N LEU A 58 -9.52 1.46 2.21
CA LEU A 58 -10.11 0.95 3.45
C LEU A 58 -10.88 -0.36 3.22
N LEU A 59 -11.17 -0.66 1.95
CA LEU A 59 -11.91 -1.83 1.49
C LEU A 59 -10.95 -2.90 0.97
N GLU A 60 -11.22 -4.15 1.28
CA GLU A 60 -10.46 -5.32 0.80
C GLU A 60 -10.44 -5.36 -0.73
N SER A 61 -9.27 -5.69 -1.31
CA SER A 61 -9.19 -5.99 -2.73
C SER A 61 -9.42 -7.49 -2.94
N GLY A 62 -10.29 -7.85 -3.89
CA GLY A 62 -10.55 -9.25 -4.24
C GLY A 62 -9.36 -9.99 -4.87
N SER A 63 -8.30 -9.26 -5.21
CA SER A 63 -7.03 -9.77 -5.77
C SER A 63 -5.92 -9.93 -4.72
N GLU A 64 -6.24 -9.83 -3.44
CA GLU A 64 -5.25 -10.02 -2.38
C GLU A 64 -4.89 -11.50 -2.18
N PRO A 65 -3.62 -11.83 -1.90
CA PRO A 65 -3.19 -13.22 -1.69
C PRO A 65 -3.86 -13.89 -0.50
N SER A 66 -4.16 -13.10 0.55
CA SER A 66 -4.76 -13.59 1.79
C SER A 66 -6.27 -13.74 1.73
N HIS A 67 -6.97 -12.84 1.04
CA HIS A 67 -8.42 -12.68 1.16
C HIS A 67 -9.07 -12.30 -0.18
N GLY A 68 -10.35 -12.63 -0.31
CA GLY A 68 -11.14 -12.37 -1.50
C GLY A 68 -11.36 -13.62 -2.37
N PRO A 69 -12.15 -13.50 -3.45
CA PRO A 69 -12.51 -14.64 -4.30
C PRO A 69 -11.32 -15.28 -5.04
N ALA A 70 -10.23 -14.53 -5.20
CA ALA A 70 -8.97 -15.00 -5.80
C ALA A 70 -7.87 -15.25 -4.74
N ALA A 71 -8.25 -15.42 -3.47
CA ALA A 71 -7.29 -15.67 -2.41
C ALA A 71 -6.50 -16.96 -2.68
N HIS A 72 -5.20 -16.89 -2.42
CA HIS A 72 -4.30 -18.04 -2.33
C HIS A 72 -3.88 -18.20 -0.88
N PRO A 73 -4.82 -18.61 0.00
CA PRO A 73 -4.57 -18.66 1.43
C PRO A 73 -3.43 -19.63 1.72
N ARG A 74 -2.56 -19.24 2.65
CA ARG A 74 -1.54 -20.13 3.17
C ARG A 74 -2.21 -21.22 4.00
N ARG A 75 -1.64 -22.43 4.01
CA ARG A 75 -2.14 -23.49 4.90
C ARG A 75 -2.00 -23.10 6.36
N ARG A 76 -0.93 -22.38 6.70
CA ARG A 76 -0.70 -21.84 8.04
C ARG A 76 -0.26 -20.39 8.00
N SER A 77 -0.66 -19.62 9.03
CA SER A 77 -0.40 -18.18 9.13
C SER A 77 1.08 -17.80 9.25
N PHE A 78 1.96 -18.74 9.60
CA PHE A 78 3.41 -18.52 9.69
C PHE A 78 4.19 -18.89 8.41
N GLU A 79 3.54 -19.55 7.45
CA GLU A 79 4.21 -19.95 6.20
C GLU A 79 4.44 -18.75 5.29
N ALA A 80 5.39 -18.82 4.36
CA ALA A 80 5.49 -17.80 3.30
C ALA A 80 4.40 -18.03 2.24
N TYR A 81 4.00 -16.97 1.53
CA TYR A 81 3.26 -17.15 0.28
C TYR A 81 4.18 -17.75 -0.78
N LEU A 82 3.60 -18.50 -1.72
CA LEU A 82 4.34 -18.97 -2.89
C LEU A 82 4.86 -17.76 -3.70
N THR A 83 6.05 -17.93 -4.29
CA THR A 83 6.69 -16.89 -5.12
C THR A 83 5.79 -16.45 -6.28
N GLU A 84 5.09 -17.40 -6.89
CA GLU A 84 4.17 -17.17 -8.01
C GLU A 84 3.01 -16.26 -7.59
N THR A 85 2.32 -16.61 -6.50
CA THR A 85 1.25 -15.80 -5.90
C THR A 85 1.70 -14.38 -5.60
N MET A 86 2.88 -14.23 -4.98
CA MET A 86 3.42 -12.90 -4.68
C MET A 86 3.76 -12.13 -5.96
N SER A 87 4.29 -12.80 -6.98
CA SER A 87 4.63 -12.19 -8.26
C SER A 87 3.39 -11.67 -8.99
N GLU A 88 2.31 -12.44 -9.00
CA GLU A 88 1.02 -12.03 -9.58
C GLU A 88 0.43 -10.83 -8.85
N TYR A 89 0.42 -10.85 -7.51
CA TYR A 89 -0.04 -9.72 -6.70
C TYR A 89 0.78 -8.46 -6.98
N LEU A 90 2.12 -8.57 -6.98
CA LEU A 90 3.00 -7.43 -7.25
C LEU A 90 2.79 -6.87 -8.65
N LYS A 91 2.56 -7.72 -9.66
CA LYS A 91 2.21 -7.28 -11.03
C LYS A 91 0.89 -6.54 -11.06
N ALA A 92 -0.17 -7.09 -10.47
CA ALA A 92 -1.50 -6.45 -10.43
C ALA A 92 -1.44 -5.10 -9.71
N MET A 93 -0.72 -5.04 -8.58
CA MET A 93 -0.49 -3.79 -7.84
C MET A 93 0.30 -2.78 -8.66
N MET A 94 1.34 -3.21 -9.39
CA MET A 94 2.12 -2.31 -10.25
C MET A 94 1.25 -1.72 -11.37
N GLU A 95 0.40 -2.52 -12.01
CA GLU A 95 -0.53 -2.03 -13.05
C GLU A 95 -1.54 -1.03 -12.48
N TYR A 96 -2.10 -1.30 -11.30
CA TYR A 96 -2.96 -0.35 -10.58
C TYR A 96 -2.23 0.96 -10.22
N ILE A 97 -0.98 0.89 -9.75
CA ILE A 97 -0.18 2.09 -9.48
C ILE A 97 0.06 2.88 -10.77
N LYS A 98 0.39 2.21 -11.88
CA LYS A 98 0.60 2.87 -13.17
C LYS A 98 -0.67 3.57 -13.68
N SER A 99 -1.85 3.00 -13.48
CA SER A 99 -3.11 3.63 -13.91
C SER A 99 -3.44 4.90 -13.13
N GLU A 100 -3.09 4.93 -11.83
CA GLU A 100 -3.37 6.08 -10.95
C GLU A 100 -2.28 7.16 -11.03
N VAL A 101 -1.03 6.77 -11.29
CA VAL A 101 0.10 7.71 -11.34
C VAL A 101 0.30 8.18 -12.77
N ARG A 102 -0.28 9.34 -13.11
CA ARG A 102 0.20 10.12 -14.26
C ARG A 102 1.63 10.58 -13.98
N LEU A 103 2.61 9.84 -14.48
CA LEU A 103 3.99 10.27 -14.55
C LEU A 103 4.09 11.39 -15.60
N PRO A 104 4.67 12.55 -15.29
CA PRO A 104 5.06 13.50 -16.32
C PRO A 104 5.98 12.80 -17.32
N ARG A 105 5.75 13.01 -18.62
CA ARG A 105 6.69 12.58 -19.67
C ARG A 105 7.98 13.36 -19.58
#